data_AF-A7NFK8-F1
#
_entry.id   AF-A7NFK8-F1
#
_cell.length_a   1.000
_cell.length_b   1.000
_cell.length_c   1.000
_cell.angle_alpha   90.00
_cell.angle_beta   90.00
_cell.angle_gamma   90.00
#
_symmetry.space_group_name_H-M   'P 1'
#
loop_
_entity.id
_entity.type
_entity.pdbx_description
1 polymer ?
#
loop_
_entity_poly.entity_id
_entity_poly.type
_entity_poly.pdbx_seq_one_letter_code
_entity_poly.pdbx_strand_id
1 'polypeptide(L)'
;MHRSHHRTCPLLSLALIAIVALLPLLVPASVASASEPVLVKSFQKAYDVNWHDSVVINGVFFFIANDGIHGPELWRSDGTTDGTRLVKDIRPGVDGADLSRFHVVGDVLFFVANDGVHGHELWRSDGTTDGTFMVECQ
;
A
#
# COMPACT_ATOMS: atom_id res chain seq x y z
N MET A 1 74.27 -4.96 -56.68
CA MET A 1 72.89 -4.84 -56.12
C MET A 1 72.77 -5.95 -55.08
N HIS A 2 72.53 -5.79 -53.78
CA HIS A 2 71.99 -4.71 -52.95
C HIS A 2 72.60 -4.90 -51.54
N ARG A 3 73.13 -3.83 -50.93
CA ARG A 3 73.57 -3.74 -49.52
C ARG A 3 72.34 -3.66 -48.61
N SER A 4 72.41 -4.21 -47.40
CA SER A 4 71.98 -3.49 -46.19
C SER A 4 72.44 -4.21 -44.91
N HIS A 5 73.24 -3.49 -44.12
CA HIS A 5 73.75 -3.88 -42.80
C HIS A 5 72.75 -3.51 -41.68
N HIS A 6 72.82 -4.28 -40.59
CA HIS A 6 72.39 -3.91 -39.24
C HIS A 6 72.60 -2.44 -38.89
N ARG A 7 71.60 -1.79 -38.25
CA ARG A 7 71.79 -0.78 -37.19
C ARG A 7 70.61 -0.76 -36.21
N THR A 8 70.91 -1.03 -34.95
CA THR A 8 70.14 -0.73 -33.74
C THR A 8 70.36 0.72 -33.28
N CYS A 9 69.58 1.15 -32.26
CA CYS A 9 69.73 2.30 -31.33
C CYS A 9 69.15 3.69 -31.75
N PRO A 10 68.81 4.60 -30.79
CA PRO A 10 68.62 4.47 -29.33
C PRO A 10 67.39 5.22 -28.72
N LEU A 11 67.30 5.14 -27.39
CA LEU A 11 66.39 5.81 -26.44
C LEU A 11 66.51 7.36 -26.39
N LEU A 12 65.40 8.05 -26.13
CA LEU A 12 65.27 9.40 -25.53
C LEU A 12 63.95 9.41 -24.71
N SER A 13 63.95 9.52 -23.39
CA SER A 13 64.11 10.69 -22.50
C SER A 13 62.76 11.27 -22.01
N LEU A 14 62.75 11.56 -20.69
CA LEU A 14 61.65 11.80 -19.75
C LEU A 14 60.57 12.86 -20.13
N ALA A 15 59.35 12.63 -19.62
CA ALA A 15 58.53 13.68 -19.00
C ALA A 15 57.76 13.13 -17.78
N LEU A 16 57.88 13.84 -16.66
CA LEU A 16 57.24 13.59 -15.37
C LEU A 16 55.92 14.36 -15.32
N ILE A 17 54.78 13.72 -15.02
CA ILE A 17 53.56 14.41 -14.56
C ILE A 17 53.04 13.67 -13.32
N ALA A 18 52.79 14.44 -12.27
CA ALA A 18 52.35 13.98 -10.97
C ALA A 18 50.81 13.97 -10.85
N ILE A 19 50.31 13.04 -10.03
CA ILE A 19 49.03 13.05 -9.26
C ILE A 19 47.72 12.87 -10.06
N VAL A 20 46.99 11.78 -9.79
CA VAL A 20 45.67 11.78 -9.10
C VAL A 20 45.47 10.40 -8.45
N ALA A 21 45.33 10.35 -7.13
CA ALA A 21 44.82 9.17 -6.43
C ALA A 21 43.32 9.04 -6.71
N LEU A 22 42.83 7.86 -7.12
CA LEU A 22 41.40 7.57 -7.10
C LEU A 22 41.19 6.25 -6.35
N LEU A 23 41.05 6.37 -5.02
CA LEU A 23 40.31 5.38 -4.22
C LEU A 23 38.95 5.17 -4.90
N PRO A 24 38.49 3.93 -5.17
CA PRO A 24 37.08 3.73 -5.45
C PRO A 24 36.29 4.17 -4.22
N LEU A 25 35.46 5.18 -4.45
CA LEU A 25 34.54 5.80 -3.53
C LEU A 25 33.80 4.71 -2.73
N LEU A 26 33.85 4.79 -1.41
CA LEU A 26 32.89 4.11 -0.54
C LEU A 26 31.50 4.57 -0.99
N VAL A 27 30.76 3.72 -1.71
CA VAL A 27 29.34 3.96 -1.97
C VAL A 27 28.69 3.99 -0.58
N PRO A 28 28.19 5.12 -0.07
CA PRO A 28 27.44 5.07 1.17
C PRO A 28 26.26 4.13 0.92
N ALA A 29 26.01 3.22 1.86
CA ALA A 29 24.80 2.42 1.86
C ALA A 29 23.64 3.36 1.55
N SER A 30 22.96 3.14 0.43
CA SER A 30 21.73 3.85 0.13
C SER A 30 20.80 3.52 1.26
N VAL A 31 20.63 4.48 2.18
CA VAL A 31 19.46 4.51 3.03
C VAL A 31 18.31 4.49 2.05
N ALA A 32 17.59 3.37 2.00
CA ALA A 32 16.36 3.29 1.24
C ALA A 32 15.50 4.44 1.75
N SER A 33 15.35 5.49 0.95
CA SER A 33 14.44 6.57 1.26
C SER A 33 13.09 5.91 1.38
N ALA A 34 12.51 5.90 2.59
CA ALA A 34 11.10 5.58 2.71
C ALA A 34 10.37 6.53 1.75
N SER A 35 9.48 5.98 0.91
CA SER A 35 8.68 6.82 0.03
C SER A 35 7.92 7.84 0.88
N GLU A 36 7.81 9.07 0.39
CA GLU A 36 6.98 10.08 1.06
C GLU A 36 5.55 9.54 1.26
N PRO A 37 4.88 9.89 2.37
CA PRO A 37 3.50 9.48 2.58
C PRO A 37 2.60 9.90 1.41
N VAL A 38 1.89 8.94 0.82
CA VAL A 38 0.94 9.18 -0.27
C VAL A 38 -0.48 9.18 0.30
N LEU A 39 -1.25 10.22 0.01
CA LEU A 39 -2.68 10.25 0.33
C LEU A 39 -3.42 9.25 -0.58
N VAL A 40 -3.82 8.12 -0.01
CA VAL A 40 -4.57 7.09 -0.76
C VAL A 40 -6.01 7.52 -1.02
N LYS A 41 -6.66 8.15 -0.04
CA LYS A 41 -8.01 8.72 -0.17
C LYS A 41 -8.27 9.71 0.96
N SER A 42 -9.03 10.76 0.66
CA SER A 42 -9.56 11.68 1.67
C SER A 42 -11.01 11.34 1.97
N PHE A 43 -11.36 11.33 3.26
CA PHE A 43 -12.71 11.06 3.72
C PHE A 43 -13.48 12.32 4.14
N GLN A 44 -12.87 13.52 4.08
CA GLN A 44 -13.43 14.89 4.22
C GLN A 44 -14.38 15.22 5.41
N LYS A 45 -15.06 14.26 6.02
CA LYS A 45 -15.94 14.39 7.17
C LYS A 45 -15.23 13.80 8.40
N ALA A 46 -14.62 14.67 9.18
CA ALA A 46 -13.68 14.35 10.26
C ALA A 46 -14.30 13.67 11.50
N TYR A 47 -15.58 13.28 11.47
CA TYR A 47 -16.30 12.82 12.66
C TYR A 47 -16.51 11.30 12.74
N ASP A 48 -16.32 10.52 11.66
CA ASP A 48 -16.74 9.11 11.64
C ASP A 48 -15.73 8.12 11.01
N VAL A 49 -14.42 8.35 11.11
CA VAL A 49 -13.45 7.25 10.92
C VAL A 49 -13.28 6.53 12.25
N ASN A 50 -14.10 5.51 12.49
CA ASN A 50 -13.98 4.70 13.68
C ASN A 50 -12.87 3.65 13.50
N TRP A 51 -11.66 4.00 13.92
CA TRP A 51 -10.50 3.11 13.85
C TRP A 51 -10.51 1.97 14.89
N HIS A 52 -11.45 1.98 15.85
CA HIS A 52 -11.49 0.96 16.91
C HIS A 52 -11.75 -0.43 16.35
N ASP A 53 -12.57 -0.53 15.30
CA ASP A 53 -12.85 -1.77 14.60
C ASP A 53 -12.19 -1.71 13.22
N SER A 54 -10.95 -2.22 13.15
CA SER A 54 -10.22 -2.39 11.90
C SER A 54 -9.36 -3.65 11.93
N VAL A 55 -9.09 -4.23 10.76
CA VAL A 55 -8.33 -5.48 10.65
C VAL A 55 -7.58 -5.58 9.33
N VAL A 56 -6.50 -6.36 9.29
CA VAL A 56 -5.79 -6.70 8.05
C VAL A 56 -6.01 -8.17 7.72
N ILE A 57 -6.45 -8.46 6.50
CA ILE A 57 -6.64 -9.82 5.96
C ILE A 57 -5.87 -9.88 4.63
N ASN A 58 -4.89 -10.77 4.52
CA ASN A 58 -4.09 -10.95 3.30
C ASN A 58 -3.50 -9.66 2.72
N GLY A 59 -3.02 -8.77 3.58
CA GLY A 59 -2.44 -7.47 3.19
C GLY A 59 -3.46 -6.38 2.82
N VAL A 60 -4.76 -6.68 2.93
CA VAL A 60 -5.83 -5.70 2.74
C VAL A 60 -6.30 -5.22 4.10
N PHE A 61 -6.27 -3.91 4.31
CA PHE A 61 -6.75 -3.24 5.51
C PHE A 61 -8.25 -2.92 5.38
N PHE A 62 -9.05 -3.42 6.31
CA PHE A 62 -10.48 -3.20 6.44
C PHE A 62 -10.77 -2.27 7.61
N PHE A 63 -11.62 -1.27 7.40
CA PHE A 63 -11.89 -0.22 8.37
C PHE A 63 -13.24 0.45 8.11
N ILE A 64 -13.75 1.17 9.10
CA ILE A 64 -14.96 1.96 8.98
C ILE A 64 -14.60 3.37 8.52
N ALA A 65 -15.25 3.85 7.47
CA ALA A 65 -15.08 5.22 7.01
C ALA A 65 -16.36 5.79 6.39
N ASN A 66 -16.45 7.12 6.39
CA ASN A 66 -17.56 7.90 5.84
C ASN A 66 -17.05 8.79 4.72
N ASP A 67 -17.53 8.60 3.49
CA ASP A 67 -17.16 9.43 2.33
C ASP A 67 -18.09 10.64 2.12
N GLY A 68 -19.06 10.84 3.03
CA GLY A 68 -20.07 11.88 2.95
C GLY A 68 -21.27 11.53 2.06
N ILE A 69 -21.26 10.38 1.39
CA ILE A 69 -22.34 9.91 0.52
C ILE A 69 -23.04 8.68 1.14
N HIS A 70 -22.25 7.70 1.61
CA HIS A 70 -22.75 6.40 2.09
C HIS A 70 -22.77 6.27 3.62
N GLY A 71 -22.52 7.35 4.36
CA GLY A 71 -22.37 7.25 5.81
C GLY A 71 -21.17 6.37 6.22
N PRO A 72 -21.02 6.03 7.51
CA PRO A 72 -19.98 5.12 7.98
C PRO A 72 -20.25 3.66 7.55
N GLU A 73 -19.39 3.13 6.69
CA GLU A 73 -19.55 1.81 6.06
C GLU A 73 -18.26 0.98 6.11
N LEU A 74 -18.28 -0.28 5.63
CA LEU A 74 -17.08 -1.10 5.49
C LEU A 74 -16.25 -0.68 4.27
N TRP A 75 -15.03 -0.23 4.51
CA TRP A 75 -14.04 0.11 3.48
C TRP A 75 -12.87 -0.86 3.52
N ARG A 76 -12.16 -0.95 2.39
CA ARG A 76 -10.90 -1.67 2.26
C ARG A 76 -9.83 -0.84 1.58
N SER A 77 -8.56 -1.12 1.87
CA SER A 77 -7.39 -0.54 1.22
C SER A 77 -6.24 -1.54 1.12
N ASP A 78 -5.52 -1.55 0.02
CA ASP A 78 -4.23 -2.24 -0.15
C ASP A 78 -3.03 -1.27 -0.06
N GLY A 79 -3.27 -0.04 0.40
CA GLY A 79 -2.27 1.03 0.42
C GLY A 79 -2.17 1.83 -0.88
N THR A 80 -3.00 1.54 -1.89
CA THR A 80 -3.09 2.34 -3.12
C THR A 80 -4.41 3.12 -3.19
N THR A 81 -4.44 4.18 -4.00
CA THR A 81 -5.69 4.93 -4.27
C THR A 81 -6.76 4.04 -4.89
N ASP A 82 -6.40 3.24 -5.89
CA ASP A 82 -7.35 2.37 -6.61
C ASP A 82 -7.87 1.22 -5.74
N GLY A 83 -7.03 0.69 -4.84
CA GLY A 83 -7.43 -0.34 -3.90
C GLY A 83 -8.20 0.17 -2.69
N THR A 84 -8.28 1.50 -2.49
CA THR A 84 -9.02 2.13 -1.39
C THR A 84 -10.48 2.40 -1.78
N ARG A 85 -11.38 1.48 -1.44
CA ARG A 85 -12.77 1.50 -1.91
C ARG A 85 -13.77 0.96 -0.89
N LEU A 86 -15.03 1.39 -1.05
CA LEU A 86 -16.18 0.86 -0.34
C LEU A 86 -16.32 -0.63 -0.69
N VAL A 87 -16.54 -1.48 0.32
CA VAL A 87 -16.80 -2.91 0.09
C VAL A 87 -18.25 -3.09 -0.36
N LYS A 88 -19.19 -2.51 0.39
CA LYS A 88 -20.62 -2.50 0.12
C LYS A 88 -21.26 -1.35 0.88
N ASP A 89 -22.26 -0.72 0.27
CA ASP A 89 -23.19 0.18 0.95
C ASP A 89 -24.23 -0.68 1.66
N ILE A 90 -23.97 -1.04 2.92
CA ILE A 90 -24.82 -1.98 3.66
C ILE A 90 -26.13 -1.30 4.07
N ARG A 91 -26.07 -0.05 4.54
CA ARG A 91 -27.25 0.77 4.80
C ARG A 91 -27.24 1.99 3.89
N PRO A 92 -28.00 1.95 2.78
CA PRO A 92 -28.04 3.06 1.84
C PRO A 92 -28.37 4.41 2.49
N GLY A 93 -27.57 5.41 2.16
CA GLY A 93 -27.74 6.80 2.60
C GLY A 93 -26.70 7.26 3.60
N VAL A 94 -26.95 8.38 4.27
CA VAL A 94 -25.93 9.07 5.08
C VAL A 94 -25.80 8.54 6.51
N ASP A 95 -26.70 7.66 6.93
CA ASP A 95 -26.76 7.13 8.30
C ASP A 95 -25.65 6.08 8.55
N GLY A 96 -25.34 5.26 7.55
CA GLY A 96 -24.37 4.16 7.62
C GLY A 96 -24.79 2.98 8.51
N ALA A 97 -24.11 1.85 8.35
CA ALA A 97 -24.54 0.57 8.90
C ALA A 97 -24.12 0.26 10.35
N ASP A 98 -23.59 1.22 11.10
CA ASP A 98 -23.20 1.07 12.53
C ASP A 98 -22.41 -0.23 12.81
N LEU A 99 -21.31 -0.41 12.06
CA LEU A 99 -20.52 -1.63 12.10
C LEU A 99 -19.74 -1.77 13.41
N SER A 100 -19.62 -2.98 13.93
CA SER A 100 -18.80 -3.28 15.12
C SER A 100 -18.33 -4.74 15.20
N ARG A 101 -17.45 -5.03 16.17
CA ARG A 101 -17.05 -6.41 16.56
C ARG A 101 -16.40 -7.22 15.42
N PHE A 102 -15.35 -6.67 14.82
CA PHE A 102 -14.66 -7.32 13.72
C PHE A 102 -13.92 -8.58 14.20
N HIS A 103 -14.17 -9.71 13.55
CA HIS A 103 -13.52 -10.99 13.83
C HIS A 103 -13.18 -11.71 12.53
N VAL A 104 -11.97 -12.25 12.44
CA VAL A 104 -11.48 -12.93 11.23
C VAL A 104 -11.44 -14.43 11.45
N VAL A 105 -11.99 -15.18 10.49
CA VAL A 105 -11.91 -16.65 10.44
C VAL A 105 -11.42 -17.05 9.05
N GLY A 106 -10.16 -17.48 8.97
CA GLY A 106 -9.48 -17.67 7.68
C GLY A 106 -9.42 -16.35 6.92
N ASP A 107 -9.96 -16.34 5.70
CA ASP A 107 -9.99 -15.16 4.82
C ASP A 107 -11.33 -14.39 4.88
N VAL A 108 -12.17 -14.70 5.86
CA VAL A 108 -13.52 -14.11 6.00
C VAL A 108 -13.56 -13.21 7.22
N LEU A 109 -14.02 -11.99 7.01
CA LEU A 109 -14.37 -11.03 8.06
C LEU A 109 -15.81 -11.25 8.50
N PHE A 110 -16.03 -11.47 9.79
CA PHE A 110 -17.33 -11.44 10.45
C PHE A 110 -17.45 -10.17 11.30
N PHE A 111 -18.62 -9.56 11.30
CA PHE A 111 -18.88 -8.32 12.02
C PHE A 111 -20.38 -8.16 12.27
N VAL A 112 -20.74 -7.25 13.17
CA VAL A 112 -22.13 -6.82 13.37
C VAL A 112 -22.38 -5.59 12.50
N ALA A 113 -23.52 -5.54 11.81
CA ALA A 113 -23.97 -4.37 11.06
C ALA A 113 -25.49 -4.27 11.02
N ASN A 114 -25.99 -3.05 10.78
CA ASN A 114 -27.40 -2.72 10.68
C ASN A 114 -27.73 -2.10 9.32
N ASP A 115 -28.44 -2.86 8.48
CA ASP A 115 -28.84 -2.45 7.13
C ASP A 115 -30.03 -1.48 7.08
N GLY A 116 -30.54 -1.06 8.23
CA GLY A 116 -31.72 -0.21 8.37
C GLY A 116 -33.06 -0.95 8.24
N VAL A 117 -33.03 -2.27 8.03
CA VAL A 117 -34.24 -3.11 7.86
C VAL A 117 -34.31 -4.20 8.94
N HIS A 118 -33.22 -4.92 9.16
CA HIS A 118 -33.16 -6.07 10.08
C HIS A 118 -32.60 -5.71 11.46
N GLY A 119 -32.05 -4.50 11.63
CA GLY A 119 -31.34 -4.14 12.86
C GLY A 119 -29.92 -4.71 12.88
N HIS A 120 -29.29 -4.77 14.06
CA HIS A 120 -27.92 -5.27 14.21
C HIS A 120 -27.86 -6.78 14.10
N GLU A 121 -27.35 -7.27 12.97
CA GLU A 121 -27.25 -8.70 12.65
C GLU A 121 -25.80 -9.14 12.44
N LEU A 122 -25.56 -10.45 12.35
CA LEU A 122 -24.25 -11.01 11.97
C LEU A 122 -24.06 -10.91 10.46
N TRP A 123 -22.94 -10.33 10.03
CA TRP A 123 -22.55 -10.22 8.64
C TRP A 123 -21.22 -10.90 8.38
N ARG A 124 -21.00 -11.30 7.13
CA ARG A 124 -19.69 -11.76 6.64
C ARG A 124 -19.26 -10.97 5.40
N SER A 125 -17.94 -10.88 5.18
CA SER A 125 -17.32 -10.32 3.99
C SER A 125 -16.04 -11.07 3.61
N ASP A 126 -15.81 -11.26 2.31
CA ASP A 126 -14.51 -11.63 1.72
C ASP A 126 -13.79 -10.43 1.07
N GLY A 127 -14.30 -9.21 1.28
CA GLY A 127 -13.79 -7.97 0.69
C GLY A 127 -14.31 -7.65 -0.70
N THR A 128 -15.30 -8.39 -1.19
CA THR A 128 -16.10 -8.07 -2.38
C THR A 128 -17.55 -7.72 -2.01
N THR A 129 -18.26 -7.00 -2.89
CA THR A 129 -19.67 -6.65 -2.67
C THR A 129 -20.56 -7.89 -2.62
N ASP A 130 -20.33 -8.86 -3.51
CA ASP A 130 -21.14 -10.10 -3.59
C ASP A 130 -20.86 -11.04 -2.42
N GLY A 131 -19.60 -11.11 -1.97
CA GLY A 131 -19.22 -11.87 -0.79
C GLY A 131 -19.53 -11.18 0.54
N THR A 132 -20.19 -10.01 0.52
CA THR A 132 -20.62 -9.26 1.70
C THR A 132 -22.13 -9.36 1.91
N PHE A 133 -22.54 -10.15 2.89
CA PHE A 133 -23.95 -10.42 3.17
C PHE A 133 -24.22 -10.79 4.63
N MET A 134 -25.46 -10.53 5.04
CA MET A 134 -26.01 -10.95 6.32
C MET A 134 -26.05 -12.48 6.41
N VAL A 135 -25.59 -13.03 7.53
CA VAL A 135 -25.65 -14.47 7.81
C VAL A 135 -27.02 -14.77 8.41
N GLU A 136 -27.92 -15.36 7.62
CA GLU A 136 -29.24 -15.77 8.12
C GLU A 136 -29.12 -17.07 8.95
N CYS A 137 -29.78 -17.10 10.11
CA CYS A 137 -30.14 -18.36 10.75
C CYS A 137 -31.35 -18.96 10.03
N GLN A 138 -31.18 -20.14 9.43
CA GLN A 138 -32.28 -20.96 8.91
C GLN A 138 -33.02 -21.67 10.04
#